data_AF-A0A418MXP4-F1
#
_entry.id   AF-A0A418MXP4-F1
#
_cell.length_a   1.000
_cell.length_b   1.000
_cell.length_c   1.000
_cell.angle_alpha   90.00
_cell.angle_beta   90.00
_cell.angle_gamma   90.00
#
_symmetry.space_group_name_H-M   'P 1'
#
loop_
_entity.id
_entity.type
_entity.pdbx_description
1 polymer ?
#
loop_
_entity_poly.entity_id
_entity_poly.type
_entity_poly.pdbx_seq_one_letter_code
_entity_poly.pdbx_strand_id
1 'polypeptide(L)'
;MGPTGAESGAEISAETSAAAGDEPNGRGLPRVIASAPWVVVLVGVSVLAVLLVAAMLSFREPEQPAAWTPGPPMVLPTPGEVTATPSTPTPTTASSAGPTTVPPPPSGSSTQPAAPSRTSSAAARADADRSPEGAVPGAPATPAEPVDTGVLSASYQVDSADPISFRARLVVRNGTARSSDWTVELRFTGQVSGVRASSGPGVSVTIKGAGWYLLSGAEPLDAGAGQTVDLRFTRVGTGEYPAHCAVNGDACSMG
;
A
#
# COMPACT_ATOMS: atom_id res chain seq x y z
N MET A 1 54.69 -29.27 -22.23
CA MET A 1 55.13 -28.89 -23.59
C MET A 1 53.90 -28.43 -24.37
N GLY A 2 53.81 -27.14 -24.73
CA GLY A 2 52.84 -26.64 -25.72
C GLY A 2 53.35 -26.83 -27.16
N PRO A 3 53.00 -25.95 -28.11
CA PRO A 3 51.66 -25.48 -28.50
C PRO A 3 51.45 -25.65 -30.03
N THR A 4 50.25 -25.41 -30.56
CA THR A 4 50.08 -25.02 -31.97
C THR A 4 48.89 -24.10 -32.09
N GLY A 5 49.19 -22.81 -32.29
CA GLY A 5 48.25 -21.84 -32.83
C GLY A 5 48.20 -21.93 -34.34
N ALA A 6 47.06 -21.54 -34.91
CA ALA A 6 46.95 -21.15 -36.30
C ALA A 6 46.14 -19.85 -36.36
N GLU A 7 46.90 -18.80 -36.65
CA GLU A 7 46.52 -17.47 -37.07
C GLU A 7 46.04 -17.53 -38.53
N SER A 8 44.95 -16.85 -38.87
CA SER A 8 44.70 -16.42 -40.25
C SER A 8 43.83 -15.17 -40.25
N GLY A 9 44.46 -14.05 -40.62
CA GLY A 9 43.81 -12.78 -40.92
C GLY A 9 43.54 -12.59 -42.41
N ALA A 10 42.68 -11.60 -42.69
CA ALA A 10 42.57 -10.77 -43.89
C ALA A 10 41.27 -9.95 -43.68
N GLU A 11 41.28 -8.72 -43.20
CA GLU A 11 41.83 -7.49 -43.81
C GLU A 11 41.11 -7.08 -45.12
N ILE A 12 40.74 -5.78 -45.13
CA ILE A 12 40.52 -4.86 -46.25
C ILE A 12 39.17 -4.90 -47.02
N SER A 13 38.31 -3.92 -46.73
CA SER A 13 38.02 -2.83 -47.69
C SER A 13 37.24 -1.71 -47.03
N ALA A 14 37.96 -0.62 -46.78
CA ALA A 14 37.41 0.70 -46.60
C ALA A 14 36.98 1.24 -47.98
N GLU A 15 35.81 1.86 -48.07
CA GLU A 15 35.65 3.00 -48.96
C GLU A 15 34.84 4.11 -48.27
N THR A 16 35.59 5.18 -48.01
CA THR A 16 35.17 6.52 -47.68
C THR A 16 34.26 7.09 -48.77
N SER A 17 33.15 7.71 -48.37
CA SER A 17 32.78 9.01 -48.94
C SER A 17 31.90 9.79 -47.97
N ALA A 18 32.47 10.89 -47.52
CA ALA A 18 31.86 11.93 -46.73
C ALA A 18 30.77 12.65 -47.55
N ALA A 19 29.66 12.97 -46.89
CA ALA A 19 28.84 14.12 -47.23
C ALA A 19 28.76 14.99 -45.97
N ALA A 20 29.58 16.04 -45.96
CA ALA A 20 29.48 17.14 -45.03
C ALA A 20 28.19 17.92 -45.32
N GLY A 21 27.31 17.98 -44.33
CA GLY A 21 26.24 18.95 -44.22
C GLY A 21 26.41 19.68 -42.89
N ASP A 22 27.05 20.84 -42.94
CA ASP A 22 27.17 21.82 -41.87
C ASP A 22 25.81 22.50 -41.68
N GLU A 23 25.21 22.38 -40.49
CA GLU A 23 24.26 23.36 -39.95
C GLU A 23 24.19 23.27 -38.41
N PRO A 24 24.84 24.20 -37.68
CA PRO A 24 24.66 24.37 -36.25
C PRO A 24 23.50 25.34 -36.00
N ASN A 25 22.27 24.95 -36.32
CA ASN A 25 21.08 25.73 -35.96
C ASN A 25 20.50 25.22 -34.64
N GLY A 26 21.12 25.69 -33.55
CA GLY A 26 20.58 25.65 -32.20
C GLY A 26 19.27 26.41 -32.10
N ARG A 27 18.15 25.70 -32.25
CA ARG A 27 16.92 25.94 -31.49
C ARG A 27 16.31 24.58 -31.17
N GLY A 28 16.91 23.91 -30.18
CA GLY A 28 16.26 22.83 -29.46
C GLY A 28 15.02 23.38 -28.77
N LEU A 29 13.90 23.38 -29.48
CA LEU A 29 12.58 23.54 -28.89
C LEU A 29 12.42 22.40 -27.86
N PRO A 30 12.23 22.71 -26.57
CA PRO A 30 12.11 21.67 -25.56
C PRO A 30 10.78 20.95 -25.79
N ARG A 31 10.87 19.78 -26.43
CA ARG A 31 9.78 18.82 -26.49
C ARG A 31 9.66 18.16 -25.11
N VAL A 32 9.26 18.94 -24.11
CA VAL A 32 9.11 18.47 -22.72
C VAL A 32 7.89 19.12 -22.09
N ILE A 33 6.71 18.99 -22.69
CA ILE A 33 5.46 19.30 -21.99
C ILE A 33 4.44 18.20 -22.28
N ALA A 34 4.80 16.96 -21.93
CA ALA A 34 3.84 15.87 -21.79
C ALA A 34 4.06 15.07 -20.50
N SER A 35 4.90 15.56 -19.59
CA SER A 35 5.23 14.86 -18.36
C SER A 35 5.73 15.85 -17.32
N ALA A 36 4.88 16.27 -16.38
CA ALA A 36 5.39 16.96 -15.20
C ALA A 36 4.53 16.91 -13.93
N PRO A 37 3.52 16.03 -13.71
CA PRO A 37 2.98 15.85 -12.35
C PRO A 37 4.11 15.56 -11.34
N TRP A 38 5.12 14.81 -11.78
CA TRP A 38 6.29 14.46 -10.99
C TRP A 38 7.21 15.65 -10.69
N VAL A 39 7.33 16.63 -11.60
CA VAL A 39 8.17 17.82 -11.37
C VAL A 39 7.59 18.67 -10.25
N VAL A 40 6.26 18.88 -10.26
CA VAL A 40 5.58 19.61 -9.17
C VAL A 40 5.76 18.90 -7.83
N VAL A 41 5.68 17.56 -7.82
CA VAL A 41 5.95 16.76 -6.61
C VAL A 41 7.40 16.91 -6.13
N LEU A 42 8.39 16.82 -7.03
CA LEU A 42 9.79 16.99 -6.66
C LEU A 42 10.07 18.40 -6.11
N VAL A 43 9.55 19.43 -6.76
CA VAL A 43 9.66 20.82 -6.28
C VAL A 43 9.02 20.97 -4.90
N GLY A 44 7.82 20.41 -4.69
CA GLY A 44 7.14 20.43 -3.40
C GLY A 44 7.93 19.73 -2.29
N VAL A 45 8.46 18.53 -2.57
CA VAL A 45 9.30 17.78 -1.62
C VAL A 45 10.59 18.54 -1.29
N SER A 46 11.23 19.16 -2.27
CA SER A 46 12.43 19.99 -2.06
C SER A 46 12.13 21.19 -1.16
N VAL A 47 11.03 21.92 -1.40
CA VAL A 47 10.62 23.05 -0.55
C VAL A 47 10.32 22.58 0.87
N LEU A 48 9.60 21.47 1.03
CA LEU A 48 9.29 20.91 2.35
C LEU A 48 10.57 20.53 3.12
N ALA A 49 11.53 19.88 2.45
CA ALA A 49 12.80 19.49 3.06
C ALA A 49 13.63 20.71 3.51
N VAL A 50 13.70 21.76 2.68
CA VAL A 50 14.42 23.00 3.03
C VAL A 50 13.77 23.69 4.23
N LEU A 51 12.44 23.79 4.27
CA LEU A 51 11.73 24.36 5.42
C LEU A 51 11.98 23.56 6.70
N LEU A 52 12.04 22.23 6.59
CA LEU A 52 12.28 21.35 7.74
C LEU A 52 13.72 21.47 8.27
N VAL A 53 14.71 21.60 7.37
CA VAL A 53 16.10 21.90 7.74
C VAL A 53 16.21 23.28 8.40
N ALA A 54 15.58 24.30 7.81
CA ALA A 54 15.56 25.64 8.38
C ALA A 54 14.94 25.64 9.78
N ALA A 55 13.81 24.95 9.98
CA ALA A 55 13.19 24.80 11.28
C ALA A 55 14.13 24.12 12.28
N MET A 56 14.79 23.01 11.90
CA MET A 56 15.77 22.35 12.78
C MET A 56 16.96 23.25 13.15
N LEU A 57 17.41 24.11 12.24
CA LEU A 57 18.48 25.07 12.51
C LEU A 57 18.00 26.25 13.37
N SER A 58 16.75 26.69 13.20
CA SER A 58 16.14 27.71 14.08
C SER A 58 15.95 27.19 15.51
N PHE A 59 15.62 25.91 15.69
CA PHE A 59 15.59 25.30 17.02
C PHE A 59 16.98 25.04 17.62
N ARG A 60 18.04 25.12 16.80
CA ARG A 60 19.43 25.17 17.26
C ARG A 60 19.88 26.62 17.42
N GLU A 61 19.06 27.42 18.11
CA GLU A 61 19.52 28.70 18.60
C GLU A 61 20.78 28.43 19.46
N PRO A 62 21.91 29.11 19.19
CA PRO A 62 23.12 28.92 19.96
C PRO A 62 22.77 29.24 21.41
N GLU A 63 22.96 28.28 22.32
CA GLU A 63 23.06 28.61 23.74
C GLU A 63 24.18 29.64 23.84
N GLN A 64 23.83 30.92 23.93
CA GLN A 64 24.78 31.95 24.31
C GLN A 64 25.36 31.49 25.64
N PRO A 65 26.68 31.32 25.77
CA PRO A 65 27.27 31.07 27.07
C PRO A 65 26.85 32.24 27.95
N ALA A 66 26.02 31.97 28.95
CA ALA A 66 25.72 32.95 29.98
C ALA A 66 27.07 33.42 30.51
N ALA A 67 27.43 34.67 30.23
CA ALA A 67 28.64 35.27 30.73
C ALA A 67 28.64 35.09 32.24
N TRP A 68 29.55 34.24 32.72
CA TRP A 68 29.72 33.91 34.12
C TRP A 68 30.08 35.19 34.88
N THR A 69 29.10 35.86 35.46
CA THR A 69 29.33 36.96 36.41
C THR A 69 29.98 36.36 37.65
N PRO A 70 31.26 36.66 37.95
CA PRO A 70 31.90 36.14 39.14
C PRO A 70 31.18 36.71 40.37
N GLY A 71 30.55 35.84 41.14
CA GLY A 71 29.98 36.20 42.44
C GLY A 71 31.07 36.68 43.40
N PRO A 72 30.76 37.59 44.33
CA PRO A 72 31.73 38.19 45.25
C PRO A 72 32.38 37.13 46.16
N PRO A 73 33.66 37.29 46.54
CA PRO A 73 34.38 36.30 47.33
C PRO A 73 33.76 36.15 48.73
N MET A 74 33.31 34.93 49.06
CA MET A 74 32.89 34.58 50.41
C MET A 74 34.11 34.48 51.32
N VAL A 75 34.15 35.34 52.34
CA VAL A 75 35.08 35.26 53.47
C VAL A 75 34.49 34.27 54.49
N LEU A 76 35.23 33.22 54.84
CA LEU A 76 34.80 32.26 55.87
C LEU A 76 35.10 32.83 57.28
N PRO A 77 34.12 32.86 58.20
CA PRO A 77 34.37 33.15 59.61
C PRO A 77 34.85 31.92 60.38
N THR A 78 35.93 32.12 61.13
CA THR A 78 36.55 31.24 62.13
C THR A 78 35.60 30.89 63.30
N PRO A 79 35.63 29.67 63.86
CA PRO A 79 34.68 29.25 64.90
C PRO A 79 35.12 29.62 66.34
N GLY A 80 34.14 30.05 67.13
CA GLY A 80 34.18 30.30 68.58
C GLY A 80 33.35 31.56 68.87
N GLU A 81 32.53 31.70 69.89
CA GLU A 81 32.07 30.88 71.00
C GLU A 81 30.94 31.74 71.67
N VAL A 82 30.00 31.07 72.35
CA VAL A 82 28.91 31.53 73.25
C VAL A 82 27.73 32.44 72.80
N THR A 83 26.53 31.87 73.05
CA THR A 83 25.41 32.42 73.85
C THR A 83 24.18 33.06 73.16
N ALA A 84 23.04 32.42 73.48
CA ALA A 84 21.66 32.90 73.66
C ALA A 84 20.64 32.93 72.49
N THR A 85 19.64 32.06 72.66
CA THR A 85 18.21 32.02 72.26
C THR A 85 17.44 33.35 72.37
N PRO A 86 16.11 33.42 72.06
CA PRO A 86 15.23 32.63 71.17
C PRO A 86 14.33 33.53 70.27
N SER A 87 13.58 32.94 69.31
CA SER A 87 12.10 33.10 69.15
C SER A 87 11.57 32.58 67.79
N THR A 88 10.72 31.56 67.89
CA THR A 88 9.46 31.21 67.17
C THR A 88 8.72 32.44 66.56
N PRO A 89 7.86 32.37 65.50
CA PRO A 89 6.98 31.26 65.07
C PRO A 89 6.84 30.93 63.55
N THR A 90 6.38 29.69 63.31
CA THR A 90 5.34 29.15 62.39
C THR A 90 4.39 30.19 61.73
N PRO A 91 3.62 29.94 60.64
CA PRO A 91 3.06 28.65 60.17
C PRO A 91 2.89 28.47 58.62
N THR A 92 2.84 27.23 58.09
CA THR A 92 1.65 26.45 57.64
C THR A 92 0.94 26.93 56.35
N THR A 93 0.82 26.02 55.36
CA THR A 93 -0.44 25.46 54.81
C THR A 93 -0.09 24.48 53.67
N ALA A 94 -0.26 23.16 53.85
CA ALA A 94 -1.48 22.36 53.66
C ALA A 94 -1.83 22.21 52.17
N SER A 95 -1.60 21.06 51.53
CA SER A 95 -2.32 19.77 51.64
C SER A 95 -3.80 19.89 51.24
N SER A 96 -4.21 19.25 50.12
CA SER A 96 -5.26 18.20 50.11
C SER A 96 -5.83 17.89 48.73
N ALA A 97 -6.00 16.57 48.52
CA ALA A 97 -7.18 15.88 47.98
C ALA A 97 -7.49 15.84 46.45
N GLY A 98 -7.88 14.62 46.01
CA GLY A 98 -8.27 14.22 44.64
C GLY A 98 -9.70 14.62 44.24
N PRO A 99 -10.57 13.79 43.60
CA PRO A 99 -10.46 12.40 43.11
C PRO A 99 -10.91 12.17 41.62
N THR A 100 -10.84 10.90 41.17
CA THR A 100 -11.65 10.10 40.20
C THR A 100 -12.46 10.79 39.07
N THR A 101 -12.50 10.16 37.86
CA THR A 101 -13.73 9.71 37.14
C THR A 101 -13.67 9.78 35.58
N VAL A 102 -13.66 8.59 34.97
CA VAL A 102 -14.35 8.10 33.73
C VAL A 102 -13.89 8.55 32.32
N PRO A 103 -13.68 7.60 31.38
CA PRO A 103 -13.46 7.86 29.95
C PRO A 103 -14.76 8.09 29.14
N PRO A 104 -14.74 8.94 28.10
CA PRO A 104 -15.90 9.13 27.23
C PRO A 104 -16.06 8.01 26.16
N PRO A 105 -17.31 7.73 25.73
CA PRO A 105 -17.67 6.64 24.79
C PRO A 105 -17.43 6.98 23.30
N PRO A 106 -17.35 5.97 22.41
CA PRO A 106 -17.31 6.18 20.97
C PRO A 106 -18.71 6.50 20.42
N SER A 107 -18.89 7.70 19.87
CA SER A 107 -20.06 8.05 19.07
C SER A 107 -19.98 7.41 17.69
N GLY A 108 -20.91 6.49 17.42
CA GLY A 108 -21.23 6.05 16.08
C GLY A 108 -21.93 7.15 15.28
N SER A 109 -21.67 7.19 13.99
CA SER A 109 -22.56 7.79 13.00
C SER A 109 -22.38 7.04 11.69
N SER A 110 -23.21 6.00 11.56
CA SER A 110 -23.59 5.40 10.29
C SER A 110 -24.40 6.45 9.52
N THR A 111 -23.89 6.89 8.37
CA THR A 111 -24.67 7.62 7.38
C THR A 111 -24.47 6.93 6.04
N GLN A 112 -25.47 6.14 5.70
CA GLN A 112 -25.74 5.53 4.41
C GLN A 112 -26.33 6.60 3.47
N PRO A 113 -25.70 6.92 2.33
CA PRO A 113 -26.36 7.64 1.25
C PRO A 113 -27.02 6.66 0.28
N ALA A 114 -28.26 6.99 -0.06
CA ALA A 114 -29.20 6.22 -0.84
C ALA A 114 -28.75 5.90 -2.27
N ALA A 115 -29.14 4.72 -2.73
CA ALA A 115 -29.17 4.35 -4.14
C ALA A 115 -30.18 5.22 -4.91
N PRO A 116 -29.80 5.82 -6.05
CA PRO A 116 -30.78 6.35 -6.98
C PRO A 116 -31.32 5.23 -7.88
N SER A 117 -32.56 4.83 -7.61
CA SER A 117 -33.42 4.15 -8.58
C SER A 117 -33.63 5.08 -9.79
N ARG A 118 -33.19 4.67 -10.98
CA ARG A 118 -33.65 5.26 -12.25
C ARG A 118 -34.38 4.20 -13.07
N THR A 119 -35.68 4.18 -12.87
CA THR A 119 -36.66 3.69 -13.83
C THR A 119 -36.72 4.68 -14.99
N SER A 120 -36.45 4.23 -16.22
CA SER A 120 -36.90 4.90 -17.44
C SER A 120 -37.05 3.85 -18.54
N SER A 121 -38.30 3.46 -18.72
CA SER A 121 -38.76 2.61 -19.81
C SER A 121 -38.92 3.40 -21.11
N ALA A 122 -38.78 2.65 -22.21
CA ALA A 122 -39.43 2.79 -23.51
C ALA A 122 -38.94 3.88 -24.49
N ALA A 123 -38.40 3.41 -25.63
CA ALA A 123 -39.06 3.62 -26.92
C ALA A 123 -38.54 2.62 -27.97
N ALA A 124 -39.48 1.86 -28.52
CA ALA A 124 -39.31 0.92 -29.61
C ALA A 124 -38.95 1.62 -30.92
N ARG A 125 -38.16 0.94 -31.77
CA ARG A 125 -38.43 0.87 -33.22
C ARG A 125 -38.19 -0.56 -33.69
N ALA A 126 -39.28 -1.17 -34.11
CA ALA A 126 -39.32 -2.37 -34.90
C ALA A 126 -39.00 -2.01 -36.34
N ASP A 127 -38.15 -2.80 -36.99
CA ASP A 127 -38.29 -3.09 -38.42
C ASP A 127 -37.92 -4.57 -38.63
N ALA A 128 -38.76 -5.22 -39.43
CA ALA A 128 -38.98 -6.64 -39.49
C ALA A 128 -38.04 -7.38 -40.46
N ASP A 129 -38.19 -8.71 -40.42
CA ASP A 129 -37.91 -9.70 -41.46
C ASP A 129 -36.53 -10.39 -41.51
N ARG A 130 -36.35 -11.40 -40.64
CA ARG A 130 -36.23 -12.82 -41.05
C ARG A 130 -36.05 -13.75 -39.84
N SER A 131 -37.05 -14.58 -39.56
CA SER A 131 -36.89 -15.89 -38.90
C SER A 131 -36.46 -16.94 -39.95
N PRO A 132 -35.86 -18.10 -39.62
CA PRO A 132 -36.11 -18.91 -38.40
C PRO A 132 -34.86 -19.49 -37.72
N GLU A 133 -34.90 -19.67 -36.39
CA GLU A 133 -34.51 -20.88 -35.62
C GLU A 133 -34.57 -20.50 -34.13
N GLY A 134 -35.30 -21.28 -33.32
CA GLY A 134 -35.66 -20.92 -31.95
C GLY A 134 -34.49 -20.82 -30.98
N ALA A 135 -34.31 -19.65 -30.37
CA ALA A 135 -33.61 -19.49 -29.10
C ALA A 135 -34.43 -18.54 -28.22
N VAL A 136 -35.09 -19.11 -27.22
CA VAL A 136 -35.76 -18.37 -26.13
C VAL A 136 -34.69 -17.59 -25.36
N PRO A 137 -34.76 -16.25 -25.23
CA PRO A 137 -33.85 -15.51 -24.36
C PRO A 137 -34.23 -15.78 -22.90
N GLY A 138 -33.44 -16.64 -22.25
CA GLY A 138 -33.58 -16.99 -20.85
C GLY A 138 -33.44 -15.77 -19.94
N ALA A 139 -34.27 -15.79 -18.90
CA ALA A 139 -34.33 -14.86 -17.78
C ALA A 139 -32.96 -14.52 -17.17
N PRO A 140 -32.83 -13.36 -16.48
CA PRO A 140 -31.62 -13.02 -15.72
C PRO A 140 -31.26 -14.15 -14.76
N ALA A 141 -30.01 -14.62 -14.86
CA ALA A 141 -29.46 -15.68 -14.02
C ALA A 141 -29.66 -15.33 -12.54
N THR A 142 -30.53 -16.07 -11.88
CA THR A 142 -30.59 -16.16 -10.42
C THR A 142 -29.17 -16.48 -9.91
N PRO A 143 -28.69 -15.84 -8.82
CA PRO A 143 -27.43 -16.24 -8.20
C PRO A 143 -27.44 -17.75 -7.96
N ALA A 144 -26.55 -18.48 -8.63
CA ALA A 144 -26.46 -19.92 -8.48
C ALA A 144 -26.30 -20.24 -6.99
N GLU A 145 -27.21 -21.07 -6.47
CA GLU A 145 -27.07 -21.60 -5.12
C GLU A 145 -25.69 -22.27 -5.00
N PRO A 146 -25.00 -22.11 -3.85
CA PRO A 146 -23.71 -22.74 -3.65
C PRO A 146 -23.87 -24.24 -3.79
N VAL A 147 -23.32 -24.80 -4.88
CA VAL A 147 -23.25 -26.25 -5.06
C VAL A 147 -22.37 -26.79 -3.95
N ASP A 148 -22.91 -27.73 -3.18
CA ASP A 148 -22.17 -28.44 -2.14
C ASP A 148 -21.19 -29.38 -2.85
N THR A 149 -19.96 -28.90 -3.04
CA THR A 149 -18.91 -29.61 -3.77
C THR A 149 -18.20 -30.65 -2.90
N GLY A 150 -18.53 -30.73 -1.61
CA GLY A 150 -17.82 -31.52 -0.61
C GLY A 150 -16.40 -31.02 -0.31
N VAL A 151 -15.98 -29.88 -0.87
CA VAL A 151 -14.61 -29.36 -0.81
C VAL A 151 -14.58 -27.84 -0.67
N LEU A 152 -13.50 -27.34 -0.06
CA LEU A 152 -13.15 -25.93 -0.05
C LEU A 152 -12.61 -25.56 -1.43
N SER A 153 -13.18 -24.53 -2.04
CA SER A 153 -12.78 -24.07 -3.38
C SER A 153 -12.39 -22.60 -3.36
N ALA A 154 -11.50 -22.21 -4.27
CA ALA A 154 -11.13 -20.83 -4.47
C ALA A 154 -11.12 -20.49 -5.97
N SER A 155 -11.54 -19.27 -6.29
CA SER A 155 -11.48 -18.72 -7.64
C SER A 155 -10.75 -17.39 -7.65
N TYR A 156 -9.76 -17.26 -8.53
CA TYR A 156 -8.99 -16.04 -8.74
C TYR A 156 -9.37 -15.41 -10.08
N GLN A 157 -9.75 -14.14 -10.07
CA GLN A 157 -10.10 -13.38 -11.27
C GLN A 157 -9.43 -12.02 -11.28
N VAL A 158 -8.95 -11.57 -12.43
CA VAL A 158 -8.35 -10.23 -12.57
C VAL A 158 -9.43 -9.23 -13.01
N ASP A 159 -9.74 -8.26 -12.16
CA ASP A 159 -10.79 -7.27 -12.42
C ASP A 159 -10.29 -6.14 -13.34
N SER A 160 -9.07 -5.66 -13.12
CA SER A 160 -8.49 -4.54 -13.88
C SER A 160 -6.97 -4.55 -13.79
N ALA A 161 -6.26 -4.21 -14.87
CA ALA A 161 -4.80 -4.14 -14.87
C ALA A 161 -4.30 -2.84 -15.51
N ASP A 162 -3.30 -2.25 -14.86
CA ASP A 162 -2.56 -1.06 -15.28
C ASP A 162 -1.06 -1.41 -15.42
N PRO A 163 -0.23 -0.52 -16.01
CA PRO A 163 1.20 -0.79 -16.20
C PRO A 163 2.00 -1.05 -14.91
N ILE A 164 1.53 -0.53 -13.77
CA ILE A 164 2.23 -0.60 -12.48
C ILE A 164 1.47 -1.37 -11.40
N SER A 165 0.19 -1.69 -11.63
CA SER A 165 -0.65 -2.35 -10.64
C SER A 165 -1.79 -3.08 -11.30
N PHE A 166 -2.37 -4.06 -10.61
CA PHE A 166 -3.62 -4.68 -11.05
C PHE A 166 -4.46 -5.04 -9.82
N ARG A 167 -5.76 -5.18 -10.06
CA ARG A 167 -6.74 -5.61 -9.07
C ARG A 167 -7.24 -6.99 -9.46
N ALA A 168 -7.36 -7.84 -8.46
CA ALA A 168 -7.91 -9.17 -8.63
C ALA A 168 -8.89 -9.45 -7.49
N ARG A 169 -9.87 -10.30 -7.77
CA ARG A 169 -10.80 -10.81 -6.78
C ARG A 169 -10.51 -12.28 -6.54
N LEU A 170 -10.40 -12.63 -5.27
CA LEU A 170 -10.30 -14.00 -4.82
C LEU A 170 -11.59 -14.34 -4.06
N VAL A 171 -12.31 -15.37 -4.51
CA VAL A 171 -13.52 -15.85 -3.85
C VAL A 171 -13.23 -17.24 -3.31
N VAL A 172 -13.31 -17.40 -2.00
CA VAL A 172 -13.17 -18.68 -1.31
C VAL A 172 -14.57 -19.15 -0.91
N ARG A 173 -14.91 -20.41 -1.17
CA ARG A 173 -16.21 -21.00 -0.85
C ARG A 173 -16.00 -22.32 -0.13
N ASN A 174 -16.61 -22.44 1.04
CA ASN A 174 -16.63 -23.69 1.78
C ASN A 174 -17.85 -24.51 1.34
N GLY A 175 -17.66 -25.39 0.36
CA GLY A 175 -18.66 -26.37 -0.04
C GLY A 175 -18.58 -27.64 0.79
N THR A 176 -18.25 -27.55 2.08
CA THR A 176 -18.28 -28.70 3.00
C THR A 176 -19.40 -28.51 4.02
N ALA A 177 -19.80 -29.62 4.68
CA ALA A 177 -20.82 -29.59 5.72
C ALA A 177 -20.35 -29.06 7.09
N ARG A 178 -19.12 -28.52 7.20
CA ARG A 178 -18.54 -28.05 8.47
C ARG A 178 -17.78 -26.74 8.29
N SER A 179 -17.69 -25.93 9.34
CA SER A 179 -16.80 -24.77 9.34
C SER A 179 -15.35 -25.21 9.20
N SER A 180 -14.59 -24.54 8.33
CA SER A 180 -13.22 -24.93 7.98
C SER A 180 -12.31 -23.70 7.90
N ASP A 181 -11.11 -23.83 8.44
CA ASP A 181 -10.05 -22.87 8.21
C ASP A 181 -9.64 -22.86 6.73
N TRP A 182 -9.27 -21.69 6.24
CA TRP A 182 -8.85 -21.55 4.86
C TRP A 182 -7.57 -20.75 4.75
N THR A 183 -6.71 -21.20 3.85
CA THR A 183 -5.45 -20.55 3.51
C THR A 183 -5.24 -20.67 2.01
N VAL A 184 -5.07 -19.53 1.32
CA VAL A 184 -4.78 -19.47 -0.11
C VAL A 184 -3.33 -19.09 -0.32
N GLU A 185 -2.63 -19.92 -1.07
CA GLU A 185 -1.26 -19.72 -1.50
C GLU A 185 -1.23 -19.23 -2.95
N LEU A 186 -0.70 -18.03 -3.16
CA LEU A 186 -0.48 -17.43 -4.48
C LEU A 186 1.02 -17.29 -4.73
N ARG A 187 1.49 -17.82 -5.86
CA ARG A 187 2.89 -17.63 -6.31
C ARG A 187 2.92 -17.05 -7.71
N PHE A 188 3.55 -15.89 -7.84
CA PHE A 188 3.76 -15.20 -9.10
C PHE A 188 5.19 -15.45 -9.58
N THR A 189 5.33 -15.69 -10.87
CA THR A 189 6.64 -15.70 -11.56
C THR A 189 7.01 -14.32 -12.08
N GLY A 190 6.04 -13.41 -12.18
CA GLY A 190 6.24 -12.00 -12.51
C GLY A 190 6.84 -11.20 -11.35
N GLN A 191 7.38 -10.02 -11.67
CA GLN A 191 7.96 -9.10 -10.69
C GLN A 191 6.87 -8.34 -9.93
N VAL A 192 6.20 -9.01 -8.99
CA VAL A 192 5.25 -8.38 -8.07
C VAL A 192 6.02 -7.85 -6.87
N SER A 193 6.02 -6.53 -6.69
CA SER A 193 6.77 -5.85 -5.63
C SER A 193 5.98 -5.69 -4.33
N GLY A 194 4.66 -5.84 -4.38
CA GLY A 194 3.82 -5.79 -3.19
C GLY A 194 2.38 -6.23 -3.45
N VAL A 195 1.72 -6.63 -2.38
CA VAL A 195 0.29 -6.96 -2.36
C VAL A 195 -0.37 -6.22 -1.21
N ARG A 196 -1.60 -5.78 -1.43
CA ARG A 196 -2.51 -5.33 -0.39
C ARG A 196 -3.83 -6.06 -0.60
N ALA A 197 -4.27 -6.81 0.40
CA ALA A 197 -5.65 -7.30 0.43
C ALA A 197 -6.54 -6.30 1.16
N SER A 198 -7.72 -6.11 0.60
CA SER A 198 -8.86 -5.48 1.25
C SER A 198 -9.98 -6.51 1.22
N SER A 199 -10.52 -6.86 2.37
CA SER A 199 -11.60 -7.86 2.46
C SER A 199 -12.50 -7.49 3.63
N GLY A 200 -13.60 -8.23 3.80
CA GLY A 200 -14.35 -8.21 5.05
C GLY A 200 -13.43 -8.41 6.27
N PRO A 201 -13.89 -8.04 7.48
CA PRO A 201 -13.07 -8.11 8.69
C PRO A 201 -12.42 -9.50 8.85
N GLY A 202 -11.14 -9.52 9.24
CA GLY A 202 -10.44 -10.77 9.56
C GLY A 202 -9.74 -11.47 8.40
N VAL A 203 -9.24 -10.76 7.37
CA VAL A 203 -8.30 -11.36 6.40
C VAL A 203 -6.88 -10.88 6.67
N SER A 204 -5.95 -11.81 6.70
CA SER A 204 -4.52 -11.55 6.85
C SER A 204 -3.77 -11.95 5.60
N VAL A 205 -2.74 -11.18 5.25
CA VAL A 205 -1.82 -11.49 4.16
C VAL A 205 -0.40 -11.55 4.70
N THR A 206 0.24 -12.69 4.47
CA THR A 206 1.65 -12.91 4.81
C THR A 206 2.47 -13.00 3.53
N ILE A 207 3.54 -12.21 3.46
CA ILE A 207 4.50 -12.23 2.35
C ILE A 207 5.62 -13.19 2.73
N LYS A 208 5.78 -14.29 1.97
CA LYS A 208 6.80 -15.32 2.23
C LYS A 208 8.09 -15.08 1.45
N GLY A 209 8.03 -14.31 0.36
CA GLY A 209 9.17 -14.01 -0.50
C GLY A 209 8.73 -13.28 -1.76
N ALA A 210 9.66 -13.11 -2.71
CA ALA A 210 9.37 -12.46 -3.99
C ALA A 210 8.24 -13.21 -4.74
N GLY A 211 7.09 -12.54 -4.89
CA GLY A 211 5.91 -13.11 -5.57
C GLY A 211 5.17 -14.20 -4.81
N TRP A 212 5.54 -14.54 -3.56
CA TRP A 212 4.85 -15.56 -2.76
C TRP A 212 4.02 -14.94 -1.64
N TYR A 213 2.70 -15.13 -1.73
CA TYR A 213 1.71 -14.59 -0.82
C TYR A 213 0.84 -15.70 -0.23
N LEU A 214 0.62 -15.62 1.09
CA LEU A 214 -0.27 -16.51 1.82
C LEU A 214 -1.40 -15.67 2.41
N LEU A 215 -2.64 -16.02 2.07
CA LEU A 215 -3.84 -15.34 2.54
C LEU A 215 -4.61 -16.27 3.46
N SER A 216 -5.06 -15.79 4.60
CA SER A 216 -5.85 -16.60 5.53
C SER A 216 -6.94 -15.78 6.19
N GLY A 217 -8.04 -16.46 6.53
CA GLY A 217 -9.07 -15.93 7.41
C GLY A 217 -8.61 -15.93 8.87
N ALA A 218 -9.13 -15.00 9.66
CA ALA A 218 -8.98 -14.96 11.11
C ALA A 218 -9.97 -15.92 11.80
N GLU A 219 -11.11 -16.15 11.17
CA GLU A 219 -12.14 -17.09 11.60
C GLU A 219 -12.33 -18.19 10.54
N PRO A 220 -12.74 -19.40 10.96
CA PRO A 220 -13.14 -20.45 10.05
C PRO A 220 -14.33 -20.00 9.18
N LEU A 221 -14.38 -20.47 7.94
CA LEU A 221 -15.49 -20.20 7.03
C LEU A 221 -16.60 -21.24 7.28
N ASP A 222 -17.82 -20.80 7.58
CA ASP A 222 -18.95 -21.70 7.84
C ASP A 222 -19.32 -22.59 6.65
N ALA A 223 -20.04 -23.68 6.91
CA ALA A 223 -20.55 -24.58 5.90
C ALA A 223 -21.43 -23.83 4.88
N GLY A 224 -21.14 -23.98 3.59
CA GLY A 224 -21.82 -23.28 2.49
C GLY A 224 -21.48 -21.79 2.37
N ALA A 225 -20.71 -21.21 3.29
CA ALA A 225 -20.37 -19.81 3.26
C ALA A 225 -19.27 -19.50 2.23
N GLY A 226 -19.24 -18.24 1.80
CA GLY A 226 -18.23 -17.73 0.89
C GLY A 226 -17.63 -16.43 1.40
N GLN A 227 -16.34 -16.24 1.14
CA GLN A 227 -15.62 -15.03 1.47
C GLN A 227 -14.99 -14.46 0.21
N THR A 228 -15.20 -13.16 -0.01
CA THR A 228 -14.60 -12.42 -1.12
C THR A 228 -13.48 -11.53 -0.60
N VAL A 229 -12.34 -11.60 -1.28
CA VAL A 229 -11.11 -10.91 -0.95
C VAL A 229 -10.70 -10.09 -2.18
N ASP A 230 -10.76 -8.78 -2.07
CA ASP A 230 -10.25 -7.88 -3.10
C ASP A 230 -8.75 -7.69 -2.91
N LEU A 231 -7.99 -7.91 -3.97
CA LEU A 231 -6.54 -7.87 -3.98
C LEU A 231 -6.07 -6.75 -4.88
N ARG A 232 -5.12 -5.97 -4.39
CA ARG A 232 -4.40 -4.97 -5.18
C ARG A 232 -2.91 -5.30 -5.15
N PHE A 233 -2.36 -5.57 -6.32
CA PHE A 233 -0.95 -5.88 -6.50
C PHE A 233 -0.24 -4.70 -7.15
N THR A 234 1.01 -4.45 -6.72
CA THR A 234 1.94 -3.54 -7.40
C THR A 234 3.00 -4.39 -8.08
N ARG A 235 3.34 -4.07 -9.33
CA ARG A 235 4.27 -4.87 -10.13
C ARG A 235 5.14 -4.02 -11.05
N VAL A 236 6.17 -4.64 -11.59
CA VAL A 236 6.97 -4.13 -12.71
C VAL A 236 6.85 -5.13 -13.87
N GLY A 237 6.36 -4.69 -15.04
CA GLY A 237 6.18 -5.56 -16.20
C GLY A 237 4.82 -6.28 -16.23
N THR A 238 4.78 -7.48 -16.81
CA THR A 238 3.57 -8.28 -17.05
C THR A 238 3.45 -9.47 -16.08
N GLY A 239 2.30 -10.15 -16.05
CA GLY A 239 2.06 -11.27 -15.14
C GLY A 239 1.02 -10.94 -14.06
N GLU A 240 -0.24 -10.84 -14.48
CA GLU A 240 -1.42 -10.61 -13.65
C GLU A 240 -1.87 -11.90 -12.96
N TYR A 241 -1.52 -13.05 -13.54
CA TYR A 241 -1.93 -14.36 -13.07
C TYR A 241 -0.81 -15.05 -12.29
N PRO A 242 -1.10 -15.62 -11.12
CA PRO A 242 -0.14 -16.42 -10.39
C PRO A 242 0.14 -17.71 -11.17
N ALA A 243 1.40 -18.13 -11.20
CA ALA A 243 1.79 -19.43 -11.75
C ALA A 243 1.32 -20.60 -10.87
N HIS A 244 1.03 -20.33 -9.59
CA HIS A 244 0.47 -21.30 -8.66
C HIS A 244 -0.60 -20.62 -7.80
N CYS A 245 -1.78 -21.23 -7.75
CA CYS A 245 -2.83 -20.88 -6.80
C CYS A 245 -3.33 -22.17 -6.16
N ALA A 246 -3.27 -22.25 -4.82
CA ALA A 246 -3.86 -23.35 -4.08
C ALA A 246 -4.61 -22.86 -2.84
N VAL A 247 -5.72 -23.49 -2.50
CA VAL A 247 -6.47 -23.30 -1.26
C VAL A 247 -6.33 -24.55 -0.40
N ASN A 248 -5.73 -24.45 0.77
CA ASN A 248 -5.39 -25.59 1.64
C ASN A 248 -4.62 -26.74 0.93
N GLY A 249 -3.95 -26.44 -0.19
CA GLY A 249 -3.23 -27.41 -1.02
C GLY A 249 -3.97 -27.82 -2.31
N ASP A 250 -5.27 -27.54 -2.44
CA ASP A 250 -6.07 -27.83 -3.63
C ASP A 250 -5.99 -26.70 -4.66
N ALA A 251 -5.91 -27.03 -5.95
CA ALA A 251 -5.76 -26.02 -7.00
C ALA A 251 -6.97 -25.07 -7.06
N CYS A 252 -6.70 -23.76 -7.18
CA CYS A 252 -7.75 -22.78 -7.44
C CYS A 252 -8.21 -22.83 -8.90
N SER A 253 -9.45 -22.38 -9.13
CA SER A 253 -9.89 -21.99 -10.45
C SER A 253 -9.35 -20.60 -10.83
N MET A 254 -8.92 -20.43 -12.07
CA MET A 254 -8.53 -19.14 -12.66
C MET A 254 -9.63 -18.72 -13.65
N GLY A 255 -9.98 -17.43 -13.65
CA GLY A 255 -10.99 -16.86 -14.55
C GLY A 255 -10.59 -15.50 -15.10
#